data_AF-A0A7S1JUY4-F1
#
_entry.id   AF-A0A7S1JUY4-F1
#
_cell.length_a   1.000
_cell.length_b   1.000
_cell.length_c   1.000
_cell.angle_alpha   90.00
_cell.angle_beta   90.00
_cell.angle_gamma   90.00
#
_symmetry.space_group_name_H-M   'P 1'
#
loop_
_entity.id
_entity.type
_entity.pdbx_description
1 polymer ?
#
loop_
_entity_poly.entity_id
_entity_poly.type
_entity_poly.pdbx_seq_one_letter_code
_entity_poly.pdbx_strand_id
1 'polypeptide(L)'
;MGPCGLCLGAELHLRGIDFIIIDRCPRVIPVSTALAIHVKTLEIFERLGIINEVLERAVEVRGERLFVNGQMAVDFAFDECQTSHHKFPVVIPQDELEHILTKAIGPHRWKAPLWVHSLEASDQRQQPESTLADATAGMGVSVSVQAIELTPEIIQHCAHGTPLPEGSGLVFRGEAKTIRGKYLVGADGAASRVRQEMGIKFGGKTLPYEYVSADAHIRWGIPANLNRWNCLTANGHLVSCIALTNDR
;
A
#
# COMPACT_ATOMS: atom_id res chain seq x y z
N MET A 1 1.56 -6.29 -2.86
CA MET A 1 0.62 -5.27 -3.37
C MET A 1 0.30 -4.34 -2.24
N GLY A 2 0.55 -3.05 -2.40
CA GLY A 2 0.28 -2.09 -1.34
C GLY A 2 -1.23 -1.89 -1.11
N PRO A 3 -1.60 -1.13 -0.06
CA PRO A 3 -2.99 -0.94 0.35
C PRO A 3 -3.87 -0.32 -0.75
N CYS A 4 -3.32 0.55 -1.60
CA CYS A 4 -4.07 1.15 -2.72
C CYS A 4 -4.63 0.09 -3.69
N GLY A 5 -3.77 -0.82 -4.17
CA GLY A 5 -4.18 -1.88 -5.11
C GLY A 5 -5.10 -2.91 -4.47
N LEU A 6 -4.89 -3.21 -3.19
CA LEU A 6 -5.76 -4.11 -2.44
C LEU A 6 -7.15 -3.50 -2.16
N CYS A 7 -7.24 -2.24 -1.76
CA CYS A 7 -8.53 -1.56 -1.59
C CYS A 7 -9.31 -1.52 -2.91
N LEU A 8 -8.65 -1.26 -4.04
CA LEU A 8 -9.29 -1.33 -5.35
C LEU A 8 -9.75 -2.75 -5.68
N GLY A 9 -8.91 -3.77 -5.43
CA GLY A 9 -9.28 -5.16 -5.63
C GLY A 9 -10.51 -5.55 -4.79
N ALA A 10 -10.56 -5.14 -3.53
CA ALA A 10 -11.70 -5.40 -2.65
C ALA A 10 -12.97 -4.72 -3.16
N GLU A 11 -12.87 -3.49 -3.66
CA GLU A 11 -13.99 -2.76 -4.26
C GLU A 11 -14.52 -3.44 -5.53
N LEU A 12 -13.63 -3.88 -6.42
CA LEU A 12 -14.01 -4.59 -7.64
C LEU A 12 -14.65 -5.94 -7.31
N HIS A 13 -14.12 -6.65 -6.30
CA HIS A 13 -14.67 -7.90 -5.80
C HIS A 13 -16.10 -7.71 -5.29
N LEU A 14 -16.32 -6.70 -4.44
CA LEU A 14 -17.65 -6.36 -3.90
C LEU A 14 -18.68 -6.08 -5.00
N ARG A 15 -18.23 -5.49 -6.12
CA ARG A 15 -19.07 -5.16 -7.28
C ARG A 15 -19.23 -6.30 -8.29
N GLY A 16 -18.61 -7.46 -8.06
CA GLY A 16 -18.63 -8.60 -8.99
C GLY A 16 -17.93 -8.31 -10.32
N ILE A 17 -17.00 -7.35 -10.36
CA ILE A 17 -16.22 -7.04 -11.56
C ILE A 17 -15.06 -8.03 -11.66
N ASP A 18 -14.80 -8.57 -12.86
CA ASP A 18 -13.69 -9.48 -13.08
C ASP A 18 -12.36 -8.72 -13.17
N PHE A 19 -11.36 -9.14 -12.40
CA PHE A 19 -10.03 -8.54 -12.39
C PHE A 19 -8.96 -9.56 -12.01
N ILE A 20 -7.70 -9.15 -12.22
CA ILE A 20 -6.53 -9.82 -11.68
C ILE A 20 -5.60 -8.78 -11.06
N ILE A 21 -4.84 -9.19 -10.05
CA ILE A 21 -3.79 -8.39 -9.43
C ILE A 21 -2.45 -9.00 -9.85
N ILE A 22 -1.55 -8.17 -10.36
CA ILE A 22 -0.19 -8.56 -10.73
C ILE A 22 0.75 -7.91 -9.72
N ASP A 23 1.62 -8.70 -9.11
CA ASP A 23 2.62 -8.18 -8.18
C ASP A 23 3.96 -8.89 -8.33
N ARG A 24 5.05 -8.15 -8.07
CA ARG A 24 6.41 -8.70 -8.01
C ARG A 24 6.65 -9.50 -6.75
N CYS A 25 5.96 -9.17 -5.65
CA CYS A 25 6.05 -9.85 -4.37
C CYS A 25 4.89 -10.85 -4.19
N PRO A 26 5.15 -12.10 -3.74
CA PRO A 26 4.13 -13.13 -3.64
C PRO A 26 3.37 -13.08 -2.31
N ARG A 27 3.79 -12.24 -1.37
CA ARG A 27 3.26 -12.20 -0.01
C ARG A 27 3.25 -10.78 0.54
N VAL A 28 2.43 -10.60 1.56
CA VAL A 28 2.51 -9.46 2.45
C VAL A 28 3.89 -9.43 3.11
N ILE A 29 4.52 -8.27 3.12
CA ILE A 29 5.84 -8.08 3.72
C ILE A 29 5.63 -7.44 5.10
N PRO A 30 6.22 -8.01 6.17
CA PRO A 30 6.02 -7.56 7.54
C PRO A 30 6.85 -6.31 7.91
N VAL A 31 6.95 -5.33 7.01
CA VAL A 31 7.61 -4.06 7.31
C VAL A 31 6.57 -2.95 7.18
N SER A 32 6.16 -2.40 8.31
CA SER A 32 5.09 -1.40 8.38
C SER A 32 5.60 -0.03 7.93
N THR A 33 5.03 0.51 6.86
CA THR A 33 5.28 1.91 6.42
C THR A 33 4.05 2.81 6.55
N ALA A 34 2.86 2.22 6.69
CA ALA A 34 1.61 2.94 6.87
C ALA A 34 1.01 2.57 8.24
N LEU A 35 0.92 3.55 9.14
CA LEU A 35 0.47 3.31 10.51
C LEU A 35 -0.93 3.85 10.77
N ALA A 36 -1.27 5.08 10.36
CA ALA A 36 -2.53 5.71 10.74
C ALA A 36 -3.63 5.58 9.68
N ILE A 37 -4.79 5.08 10.09
CA ILE A 37 -6.03 5.06 9.32
C ILE A 37 -6.96 6.13 9.87
N HIS A 38 -7.26 7.13 9.03
CA HIS A 38 -8.17 8.21 9.38
C HIS A 38 -9.63 7.72 9.43
N VAL A 39 -10.44 8.41 10.25
CA VAL A 39 -11.88 8.16 10.43
C VAL A 39 -12.63 7.98 9.11
N LYS A 40 -12.35 8.81 8.10
CA LYS A 40 -13.04 8.70 6.80
C LYS A 40 -12.65 7.46 6.00
N THR A 41 -11.43 6.96 6.19
CA THR A 41 -10.98 5.69 5.61
C THR A 41 -11.64 4.51 6.33
N LEU A 42 -11.92 4.60 7.62
CA LEU A 42 -12.67 3.57 8.35
C LEU A 42 -14.10 3.39 7.81
N GLU A 43 -14.77 4.47 7.42
CA GLU A 43 -16.07 4.37 6.74
C GLU A 43 -15.97 3.63 5.38
N ILE A 44 -14.84 3.78 4.68
CA ILE A 44 -14.59 3.00 3.45
C ILE A 44 -14.42 1.52 3.79
N PHE A 45 -13.72 1.19 4.87
CA PHE A 45 -13.55 -0.18 5.35
C PHE A 45 -14.85 -0.81 5.85
N GLU A 46 -15.76 -0.01 6.40
CA GLU A 46 -17.12 -0.44 6.75
C GLU A 46 -17.91 -0.83 5.51
N ARG A 47 -17.87 0.02 4.47
CA ARG A 47 -18.50 -0.29 3.18
C ARG A 47 -17.90 -1.51 2.48
N LEU A 48 -16.61 -1.77 2.68
CA LEU A 48 -15.93 -2.98 2.19
C LEU A 48 -16.20 -4.22 3.06
N GLY A 49 -16.89 -4.08 4.20
CA GLY A 49 -17.23 -5.19 5.10
C GLY A 49 -16.07 -5.71 5.94
N ILE A 50 -14.95 -4.99 6.00
CA ILE A 50 -13.73 -5.42 6.71
C ILE A 50 -13.50 -4.70 8.05
N ILE A 51 -14.37 -3.75 8.40
CA ILE A 51 -14.15 -2.85 9.53
C ILE A 51 -13.96 -3.56 10.87
N ASN A 52 -14.74 -4.60 11.15
CA ASN A 52 -14.64 -5.32 12.43
C ASN A 52 -13.27 -5.98 12.57
N GLU A 53 -12.80 -6.67 11.52
CA GLU A 53 -11.48 -7.30 11.48
C GLU A 53 -10.34 -6.27 11.60
N VAL A 54 -10.54 -5.05 11.07
CA VAL A 54 -9.59 -3.94 11.21
C VAL A 54 -9.55 -3.45 12.65
N LEU A 55 -10.70 -3.14 13.26
CA LEU A 55 -10.78 -2.59 14.62
C LEU A 55 -10.29 -3.58 15.68
N GLU A 56 -10.45 -4.88 15.47
CA GLU A 56 -9.90 -5.93 16.35
C GLU A 56 -8.37 -5.96 16.38
N ARG A 57 -7.72 -5.47 15.32
CA ARG A 57 -6.25 -5.49 15.14
C ARG A 57 -5.64 -4.08 15.14
N ALA A 58 -6.42 -3.07 15.48
CA ALA A 58 -5.97 -1.69 15.50
C ALA A 58 -6.03 -1.08 16.90
N VAL A 59 -5.22 -0.05 17.15
CA VAL A 59 -5.29 0.75 18.37
C VAL A 59 -5.82 2.14 18.04
N GLU A 60 -6.85 2.59 18.74
CA GLU A 60 -7.32 3.97 18.61
C GLU A 60 -6.25 4.97 19.04
N VAL A 61 -6.05 6.01 18.24
CA VAL A 61 -5.17 7.12 18.60
C VAL A 61 -6.02 8.25 19.17
N ARG A 62 -5.95 8.41 20.49
CA ARG A 62 -6.81 9.34 21.25
C ARG A 62 -6.18 10.71 21.52
N GLY A 63 -4.94 10.89 21.13
CA GLY A 63 -4.19 12.13 21.35
C GLY A 63 -2.70 11.92 21.17
N GLU A 64 -1.92 12.91 21.55
CA GLU A 64 -0.49 12.93 21.31
C GLU A 64 0.25 13.71 22.40
N ARG A 65 1.44 13.22 22.74
CA ARG A 65 2.39 13.90 23.63
C ARG A 65 3.63 14.33 22.87
N LEU A 66 4.15 15.50 23.18
CA LEU A 66 5.44 15.96 22.67
C LEU A 66 6.37 16.24 23.84
N PHE A 67 7.53 15.61 23.82
CA PHE A 67 8.64 15.86 24.72
C PHE A 67 9.68 16.71 23.99
N VAL A 68 10.22 17.70 24.68
CA VAL A 68 11.36 18.51 24.22
C VAL A 68 12.43 18.41 25.28
N ASN A 69 13.61 17.92 24.91
CA ASN A 69 14.74 17.75 25.84
C ASN A 69 14.39 16.97 27.12
N GLY A 70 13.54 15.94 26.99
CA GLY A 70 13.09 15.10 28.11
C GLY A 70 11.96 15.69 28.98
N GLN A 71 11.51 16.91 28.69
CA GLN A 71 10.39 17.54 29.39
C GLN A 71 9.13 17.49 28.52
N MET A 72 7.97 17.23 29.12
CA MET A 72 6.69 17.25 28.41
C MET A 72 6.34 18.69 28.04
N ALA A 73 6.33 18.99 26.74
CA ALA A 73 6.00 20.29 26.19
C ALA A 73 4.53 20.38 25.75
N VAL A 74 3.96 19.26 25.29
CA VAL A 74 2.56 19.17 24.86
C VAL A 74 1.96 17.85 25.35
N ASP A 75 0.73 17.92 25.87
CA ASP A 75 -0.14 16.79 26.18
C ASP A 75 -1.56 17.16 25.77
N PHE A 76 -2.10 16.53 24.73
CA PHE A 76 -3.46 16.79 24.28
C PHE A 76 -4.18 15.53 23.84
N ALA A 77 -5.51 15.53 24.04
CA ALA A 77 -6.41 14.55 23.49
C ALA A 77 -7.01 15.08 22.18
N PHE A 78 -7.26 14.20 21.22
CA PHE A 78 -8.08 14.53 20.06
C PHE A 78 -9.54 14.63 20.49
N ASP A 79 -10.26 15.58 19.90
CA ASP A 79 -11.73 15.60 19.98
C ASP A 79 -12.31 14.43 19.17
N GLU A 80 -13.44 13.91 19.63
CA GLU A 80 -14.19 12.89 18.90
C GLU A 80 -14.72 13.45 17.58
N CYS A 81 -14.56 12.67 16.51
CA CYS A 81 -15.19 13.00 15.23
C CYS A 81 -16.72 12.92 15.34
N GLN A 82 -17.37 14.07 15.19
CA GLN A 82 -18.83 14.19 15.29
C GLN A 82 -19.56 13.79 14.01
N THR A 83 -18.86 13.78 12.86
CA THR A 83 -19.44 13.52 11.54
C THR A 83 -19.36 12.06 11.11
N SER A 84 -18.86 11.17 11.98
CA SER A 84 -18.68 9.75 11.69
C SER A 84 -19.07 8.87 12.88
N HIS A 85 -19.38 7.60 12.58
CA HIS A 85 -19.54 6.56 13.59
C HIS A 85 -18.20 6.19 14.24
N HIS A 86 -17.09 6.35 13.52
CA HIS A 86 -15.75 6.17 14.08
C HIS A 86 -15.27 7.48 14.73
N LYS A 87 -14.90 7.41 16.01
CA LYS A 87 -14.60 8.60 16.81
C LYS A 87 -13.16 9.05 16.72
N PHE A 88 -12.25 8.10 16.55
CA PHE A 88 -10.81 8.34 16.52
C PHE A 88 -10.17 7.67 15.30
N PRO A 89 -9.06 8.23 14.79
CA PRO A 89 -8.20 7.47 13.90
C PRO A 89 -7.64 6.25 14.63
N VAL A 90 -7.28 5.22 13.88
CA VAL A 90 -6.68 4.01 14.45
C VAL A 90 -5.32 3.76 13.82
N VAL A 91 -4.49 2.98 14.51
CA VAL A 91 -3.24 2.48 13.99
C VAL A 91 -3.29 0.97 13.88
N ILE A 92 -2.98 0.45 12.70
CA ILE A 92 -2.91 -0.98 12.42
C ILE A 92 -1.59 -1.25 11.67
N PRO A 93 -0.85 -2.31 12.02
CA PRO A 93 0.29 -2.73 11.21
C PRO A 93 -0.11 -2.95 9.75
N GLN A 94 0.69 -2.46 8.81
CA GLN A 94 0.35 -2.53 7.39
C GLN A 94 0.17 -3.98 6.92
N ASP A 95 0.95 -4.92 7.46
CA ASP A 95 0.85 -6.34 7.14
C ASP A 95 -0.50 -6.95 7.56
N GLU A 96 -1.01 -6.56 8.73
CA GLU A 96 -2.34 -6.97 9.20
C GLU A 96 -3.45 -6.42 8.28
N LEU A 97 -3.35 -5.15 7.87
CA LEU A 97 -4.32 -4.57 6.93
C LEU A 97 -4.27 -5.25 5.56
N GLU A 98 -3.08 -5.48 5.01
CA GLU A 98 -2.90 -6.17 3.75
C GLU A 98 -3.41 -7.62 3.83
N HIS A 99 -3.23 -8.29 4.97
CA HIS A 99 -3.78 -9.62 5.22
C HIS A 99 -5.31 -9.63 5.16
N ILE A 100 -5.96 -8.71 5.87
CA ILE A 100 -7.43 -8.57 5.89
C ILE A 100 -7.96 -8.32 4.46
N LEU A 101 -7.36 -7.39 3.73
CA LEU A 101 -7.78 -7.07 2.36
C LEU A 101 -7.56 -8.25 1.40
N THR A 102 -6.42 -8.94 1.52
CA THR A 102 -6.12 -10.11 0.67
C THR A 102 -7.14 -11.23 0.90
N LYS A 103 -7.51 -11.46 2.17
CA LYS A 103 -8.57 -12.42 2.54
C LYS A 103 -9.91 -12.03 1.92
N ALA A 104 -10.28 -10.74 1.95
CA ALA A 104 -11.53 -10.24 1.37
C ALA A 104 -11.60 -10.38 -0.16
N ILE A 105 -10.48 -10.23 -0.86
CA ILE A 105 -10.39 -10.35 -2.34
C ILE A 105 -10.44 -11.80 -2.82
N GLY A 106 -9.86 -12.72 -2.03
CA GLY A 106 -9.65 -14.12 -2.37
C GLY A 106 -8.33 -14.38 -3.12
N PRO A 107 -7.58 -15.43 -2.75
CA PRO A 107 -6.19 -15.63 -3.20
C PRO A 107 -6.05 -15.90 -4.71
N HIS A 108 -7.07 -16.42 -5.37
CA HIS A 108 -7.01 -16.80 -6.80
C HIS A 108 -6.83 -15.61 -7.75
N ARG A 109 -7.19 -14.41 -7.29
CA ARG A 109 -7.10 -13.14 -8.02
C ARG A 109 -5.68 -12.57 -8.05
N TRP A 110 -4.79 -13.03 -7.16
CA TRP A 110 -3.42 -12.57 -7.07
C TRP A 110 -2.49 -13.43 -7.94
N LYS A 111 -1.78 -12.80 -8.88
CA LYS A 111 -0.76 -13.43 -9.73
C LYS A 111 0.61 -12.84 -9.40
N ALA A 112 1.39 -13.60 -8.65
CA ALA A 112 2.74 -13.23 -8.24
C ALA A 112 3.60 -14.48 -8.01
N PRO A 113 4.93 -14.38 -8.07
CA PRO A 113 5.69 -13.18 -8.45
C PRO A 113 5.75 -12.99 -9.97
N LEU A 114 5.31 -11.83 -10.46
CA LEU A 114 5.32 -11.48 -11.87
C LEU A 114 6.02 -10.14 -12.07
N TRP A 115 6.99 -10.14 -12.96
CA TRP A 115 7.61 -8.94 -13.51
C TRP A 115 6.82 -8.48 -14.73
N VAL A 116 6.45 -7.20 -14.77
CA VAL A 116 5.90 -6.56 -15.98
C VAL A 116 7.07 -6.16 -16.85
N HIS A 117 7.10 -6.56 -18.12
CA HIS A 117 8.14 -6.28 -19.13
C HIS A 117 7.81 -5.12 -20.07
N SER A 118 6.53 -4.95 -20.41
CA SER A 118 6.05 -3.89 -21.29
C SER A 118 4.54 -3.72 -21.16
N LEU A 119 4.05 -2.55 -21.56
CA LEU A 119 2.65 -2.16 -21.55
C LEU A 119 2.30 -1.58 -22.92
N GLU A 120 1.24 -2.07 -23.52
CA GLU A 120 0.76 -1.58 -24.82
C GLU A 120 -0.73 -1.25 -24.71
N ALA A 121 -1.09 0.00 -25.02
CA ALA A 121 -2.48 0.39 -25.21
C ALA A 121 -2.79 0.34 -26.71
N SER A 122 -3.76 -0.48 -27.12
CA SER A 122 -4.20 -0.53 -28.51
C SER A 122 -5.42 0.38 -28.71
N ASP A 123 -5.32 1.31 -29.67
CA ASP A 123 -6.49 2.00 -30.22
C ASP A 123 -6.84 1.36 -31.58
N GLN A 124 -7.68 0.32 -31.55
CA GLN A 124 -8.10 -0.36 -32.78
C GLN A 124 -9.00 0.50 -33.69
N ARG A 125 -9.40 1.72 -33.27
CA ARG A 125 -10.17 2.66 -34.10
C ARG A 125 -9.39 3.23 -35.29
N GLN A 126 -8.06 3.06 -35.31
CA GLN A 126 -7.20 3.56 -36.39
C GLN A 126 -6.91 2.55 -37.51
N GLN A 127 -7.50 1.33 -37.47
CA GLN A 127 -7.37 0.40 -38.59
C GLN A 127 -8.33 0.78 -39.75
N PRO A 128 -7.84 0.95 -41.00
CA PRO A 128 -8.64 1.44 -42.13
C PRO A 128 -9.84 0.56 -42.53
N GLU A 129 -9.91 -0.68 -42.05
CA GLU A 129 -10.92 -1.69 -42.43
C GLU A 129 -11.79 -2.16 -41.25
N SER A 130 -11.91 -1.38 -40.18
CA SER A 130 -12.74 -1.77 -39.02
C SER A 130 -14.23 -1.72 -39.36
N THR A 131 -14.93 -2.84 -39.19
CA THR A 131 -16.39 -2.93 -39.34
C THR A 131 -17.10 -2.27 -38.15
N LEU A 132 -18.41 -2.00 -38.26
CA LEU A 132 -19.21 -1.42 -37.17
C LEU A 132 -19.18 -2.28 -35.87
N ALA A 133 -18.90 -3.59 -35.99
CA ALA A 133 -18.69 -4.49 -34.86
C ALA A 133 -17.32 -4.26 -34.18
N ASP A 134 -16.27 -3.98 -34.97
CA ASP A 134 -14.91 -3.69 -34.48
C ASP A 134 -14.84 -2.34 -33.75
N ALA A 135 -15.69 -1.38 -34.13
CA ALA A 135 -15.82 -0.10 -33.43
C ALA A 135 -16.33 -0.23 -31.98
N THR A 136 -17.04 -1.32 -31.65
CA THR A 136 -17.47 -1.64 -30.28
C THR A 136 -16.46 -2.48 -29.49
N ALA A 137 -15.43 -3.02 -30.16
CA ALA A 137 -14.27 -3.70 -29.55
C ALA A 137 -13.18 -2.69 -29.10
N GLY A 138 -13.63 -1.50 -28.67
CA GLY A 138 -12.78 -0.36 -28.36
C GLY A 138 -11.78 -0.63 -27.24
N MET A 139 -10.59 -0.06 -27.43
CA MET A 139 -9.52 0.21 -26.45
C MET A 139 -9.22 -0.94 -25.46
N GLY A 140 -8.08 -1.59 -25.67
CA GLY A 140 -7.55 -2.61 -24.75
C GLY A 140 -6.14 -2.28 -24.28
N VAL A 141 -5.76 -2.89 -23.16
CA VAL A 141 -4.39 -2.86 -22.65
C VAL A 141 -3.84 -4.27 -22.65
N SER A 142 -2.61 -4.41 -23.15
CA SER A 142 -1.84 -5.65 -23.11
C SER A 142 -0.62 -5.44 -22.23
N VAL A 143 -0.36 -6.40 -21.34
CA VAL A 143 0.74 -6.39 -20.38
C VAL A 143 1.57 -7.64 -20.62
N SER A 144 2.85 -7.46 -20.97
CA SER A 144 3.80 -8.57 -21.00
C SER A 144 4.33 -8.82 -19.60
N VAL A 145 4.21 -10.06 -19.10
CA VAL A 145 4.66 -10.46 -17.76
C VAL A 145 5.49 -11.73 -17.79
N GLN A 146 6.43 -11.88 -16.86
CA GLN A 146 7.20 -13.11 -16.69
C GLN A 146 7.40 -13.42 -15.21
N ALA A 147 7.40 -14.71 -14.86
CA ALA A 147 7.67 -15.12 -13.49
C ALA A 147 9.13 -14.82 -13.14
N ILE A 148 9.37 -14.39 -11.90
CA ILE A 148 10.71 -14.14 -11.38
C ILE A 148 11.01 -15.05 -10.19
N GLU A 149 12.28 -15.39 -10.04
CA GLU A 149 12.78 -16.02 -8.82
C GLU A 149 12.86 -14.99 -7.70
N LEU A 150 12.41 -15.38 -6.52
CA LEU A 150 12.41 -14.52 -5.34
C LEU A 150 13.54 -14.95 -4.42
N THR A 151 14.63 -14.21 -4.48
CA THR A 151 15.69 -14.31 -3.48
C THR A 151 15.34 -13.45 -2.26
N PRO A 152 15.93 -13.71 -1.09
CA PRO A 152 15.76 -12.86 0.10
C PRO A 152 16.05 -11.37 -0.18
N GLU A 153 17.05 -11.08 -1.02
CA GLU A 153 17.45 -9.72 -1.41
C GLU A 153 16.35 -9.03 -2.25
N ILE A 154 15.74 -9.77 -3.19
CA ILE A 154 14.63 -9.25 -4.01
C ILE A 154 13.39 -9.01 -3.14
N ILE A 155 13.10 -9.91 -2.19
CA ILE A 155 12.01 -9.73 -1.23
C ILE A 155 12.24 -8.47 -0.41
N GLN A 156 13.46 -8.25 0.08
CA GLN A 156 13.82 -7.06 0.85
C GLN A 156 13.69 -5.76 0.02
N HIS A 157 14.11 -5.74 -1.25
CA HIS A 157 13.90 -4.57 -2.10
C HIS A 157 12.41 -4.28 -2.33
N CYS A 158 11.61 -5.34 -2.56
CA CYS A 158 10.17 -5.21 -2.70
C CYS A 158 9.50 -4.71 -1.41
N ALA A 159 10.03 -5.09 -0.23
CA ALA A 159 9.55 -4.69 1.09
C ALA A 159 9.57 -3.18 1.29
N HIS A 160 10.69 -2.57 0.93
CA HIS A 160 10.95 -1.16 1.21
C HIS A 160 10.46 -0.26 0.08
N GLY A 161 9.70 -0.79 -0.89
CA GLY A 161 9.27 -0.05 -2.07
C GLY A 161 10.44 0.52 -2.89
N THR A 162 11.64 -0.01 -2.70
CA THR A 162 12.84 0.45 -3.37
C THR A 162 12.85 -0.13 -4.79
N PRO A 163 13.13 0.68 -5.83
CA PRO A 163 13.35 0.15 -7.17
C PRO A 163 14.43 -0.94 -7.12
N LEU A 164 14.24 -2.02 -7.89
CA LEU A 164 15.33 -2.96 -8.11
C LEU A 164 16.43 -2.23 -8.93
N PRO A 165 17.71 -2.28 -8.51
CA PRO A 165 18.80 -1.69 -9.27
C PRO A 165 18.89 -2.28 -10.69
N GLU A 166 19.38 -1.50 -11.66
CA GLU A 166 19.79 -2.09 -12.94
C GLU A 166 20.86 -3.17 -12.70
N GLY A 167 20.69 -4.34 -13.33
CA GLY A 167 21.59 -5.47 -13.10
C GLY A 167 21.37 -6.20 -11.76
N SER A 168 20.20 -6.06 -11.13
CA SER A 168 19.81 -6.74 -9.87
C SER A 168 19.81 -8.27 -9.91
N GLY A 169 20.31 -8.91 -10.97
CA GLY A 169 20.40 -10.35 -11.09
C GLY A 169 19.05 -11.06 -11.13
N LEU A 170 17.99 -10.37 -11.60
CA LEU A 170 16.67 -10.98 -11.73
C LEU A 170 16.75 -12.25 -12.59
N VAL A 171 16.42 -13.38 -11.99
CA VAL A 171 16.29 -14.66 -12.69
C VAL A 171 14.85 -14.82 -13.12
N PHE A 172 14.63 -14.86 -14.43
CA PHE A 172 13.30 -15.07 -14.99
C PHE A 172 13.02 -16.55 -15.21
N ARG A 173 11.77 -16.97 -14.97
CA ARG A 173 11.32 -18.35 -15.11
C ARG A 173 10.26 -18.48 -16.20
N GLY A 174 10.44 -19.46 -17.07
CA GLY A 174 9.54 -19.74 -18.20
C GLY A 174 9.55 -18.63 -19.24
N GLU A 175 8.61 -18.68 -20.17
CA GLU A 175 8.43 -17.65 -21.19
C GLU A 175 7.57 -16.50 -20.70
N ALA A 176 7.79 -15.31 -21.26
CA ALA A 176 6.91 -14.17 -21.06
C ALA A 176 5.51 -14.47 -21.59
N LYS A 177 4.49 -14.00 -20.88
CA LYS A 177 3.08 -14.18 -21.19
C LYS A 177 2.42 -12.83 -21.34
N THR A 178 1.45 -12.75 -22.25
CA THR A 178 0.64 -11.53 -22.43
C THR A 178 -0.69 -11.67 -21.72
N ILE A 179 -0.98 -10.71 -20.86
CA ILE A 179 -2.28 -10.53 -20.22
C ILE A 179 -3.00 -9.39 -20.94
N ARG A 180 -4.27 -9.59 -21.30
CA ARG A 180 -5.09 -8.58 -21.97
C ARG A 180 -6.27 -8.20 -21.09
N GLY A 181 -6.60 -6.91 -21.05
CA GLY A 181 -7.75 -6.38 -20.31
C GLY A 181 -8.28 -5.10 -20.95
N LYS A 182 -9.49 -4.69 -20.56
CA LYS A 182 -10.07 -3.41 -21.00
C LYS A 182 -9.42 -2.21 -20.31
N TYR A 183 -8.97 -2.42 -19.07
CA TYR A 183 -8.36 -1.39 -18.23
C TYR A 183 -7.10 -1.93 -17.58
N LEU A 184 -6.14 -1.03 -17.35
CA LEU A 184 -4.99 -1.24 -16.50
C LEU A 184 -4.98 -0.13 -15.45
N VAL A 185 -4.76 -0.50 -14.19
CA VAL A 185 -4.60 0.46 -13.10
C VAL A 185 -3.21 0.29 -12.49
N GLY A 186 -2.41 1.36 -12.51
CA GLY A 186 -1.11 1.40 -11.86
C GLY A 186 -1.24 1.71 -10.37
N ALA A 187 -1.16 0.67 -9.54
CA ALA A 187 -1.10 0.78 -8.07
C ALA A 187 0.28 0.34 -7.53
N ASP A 188 1.34 0.62 -8.30
CA ASP A 188 2.70 0.09 -8.18
C ASP A 188 3.70 1.06 -7.53
N GLY A 189 3.19 2.02 -6.75
CA GLY A 189 3.97 2.84 -5.82
C GLY A 189 4.76 4.01 -6.44
N ALA A 190 5.67 4.60 -5.66
CA ALA A 190 6.45 5.77 -6.07
C ALA A 190 7.31 5.52 -7.31
N ALA A 191 7.82 4.29 -7.47
CA ALA A 191 8.58 3.82 -8.62
C ALA A 191 7.69 3.23 -9.75
N SER A 192 6.42 3.65 -9.84
CA SER A 192 5.44 3.11 -10.77
C SER A 192 5.98 3.00 -12.21
N ARG A 193 6.02 1.76 -12.70
CA ARG A 193 6.34 1.44 -14.09
C ARG A 193 5.20 1.85 -15.01
N VAL A 194 3.95 1.64 -14.59
CA VAL A 194 2.77 2.06 -15.37
C VAL A 194 2.83 3.56 -15.67
N ARG A 195 3.15 4.38 -14.66
CA ARG A 195 3.30 5.83 -14.82
C ARG A 195 4.42 6.20 -15.80
N GLN A 196 5.58 5.52 -15.69
CA GLN A 196 6.75 5.77 -16.54
C GLN A 196 6.46 5.44 -18.02
N GLU A 197 5.88 4.27 -18.29
CA GLU A 197 5.51 3.84 -19.65
C GLU A 197 4.47 4.77 -20.29
N MET A 198 3.58 5.35 -19.48
CA MET A 198 2.61 6.35 -19.94
C MET A 198 3.18 7.77 -20.09
N GLY A 199 4.46 7.98 -19.79
CA GLY A 199 5.10 9.30 -19.87
C GLY A 199 4.55 10.33 -18.87
N ILE A 200 3.88 9.88 -17.79
CA ILE A 200 3.28 10.77 -16.79
C ILE A 200 4.39 11.30 -15.88
N LYS A 201 4.60 12.62 -15.90
CA LYS A 201 5.62 13.28 -15.07
C LYS A 201 5.26 13.19 -13.59
N PHE A 202 6.24 12.80 -12.77
CA PHE A 202 6.14 12.80 -11.31
C PHE A 202 7.07 13.85 -10.74
N GLY A 203 6.54 15.07 -10.59
CA GLY A 203 7.29 16.20 -10.03
C GLY A 203 7.42 16.12 -8.51
N GLY A 204 8.51 16.67 -7.98
CA GLY A 204 8.77 16.71 -6.54
C GLY A 204 10.24 16.99 -6.26
N LYS A 205 10.57 17.22 -4.99
CA LYS A 205 11.95 17.27 -4.51
C LYS A 205 12.11 16.26 -3.39
N THR A 206 13.16 15.47 -3.45
CA THR A 206 13.58 14.65 -2.31
C THR A 206 14.10 15.60 -1.23
N LEU A 207 13.49 15.57 -0.06
CA LEU A 207 13.97 16.33 1.08
C LEU A 207 15.22 15.64 1.66
N PRO A 208 16.21 16.39 2.17
CA PRO A 208 17.45 15.83 2.70
C PRO A 208 17.26 15.29 4.13
N TYR A 209 16.12 14.65 4.41
CA TYR A 209 15.81 14.06 5.70
C TYR A 209 15.82 12.55 5.58
N GLU A 210 16.56 11.91 6.48
CA GLU A 210 16.58 10.47 6.62
C GLU A 210 15.68 10.08 7.79
N TYR A 211 14.86 9.06 7.56
CA TYR A 211 13.98 8.50 8.57
C TYR A 211 14.31 7.03 8.74
N VAL A 212 14.37 6.58 9.98
CA VAL A 212 14.46 5.16 10.33
C VAL A 212 13.14 4.79 10.98
N SER A 213 12.49 3.75 10.45
CA SER A 213 11.31 3.15 11.05
C SER A 213 11.66 1.75 11.53
N ALA A 214 11.24 1.39 12.73
CA ALA A 214 11.42 0.07 13.30
C ALA A 214 10.28 -0.23 14.28
N ASP A 215 9.83 -1.48 14.27
CA ASP A 215 8.99 -2.03 15.32
C ASP A 215 9.90 -2.47 16.48
N ALA A 216 9.52 -2.14 17.71
CA ALA A 216 10.36 -2.37 18.88
C ALA A 216 9.54 -2.52 20.17
N HIS A 217 9.90 -3.53 20.95
CA HIS A 217 9.44 -3.68 22.32
C HIS A 217 10.09 -2.63 23.23
N ILE A 218 9.34 -1.61 23.62
CA ILE A 218 9.84 -0.52 24.46
C ILE A 218 9.11 -0.53 25.81
N ARG A 219 9.87 -0.65 26.91
CA ARG A 219 9.36 -0.32 28.24
C ARG A 219 9.41 1.20 28.41
N TRP A 220 8.24 1.83 28.42
CA TRP A 220 8.15 3.28 28.56
C TRP A 220 7.27 3.68 29.75
N GLY A 221 7.73 4.65 30.53
CA GLY A 221 7.10 5.08 31.79
C GLY A 221 5.90 6.02 31.63
N ILE A 222 5.20 5.98 30.50
CA ILE A 222 4.07 6.85 30.20
C ILE A 222 2.75 6.06 30.25
N PRO A 223 1.68 6.58 30.88
CA PRO A 223 0.37 5.93 30.91
C PRO A 223 -0.19 5.63 29.50
N ALA A 224 -0.74 4.43 29.34
CA ALA A 224 -1.20 3.88 28.05
C ALA A 224 -2.41 4.58 27.42
N ASN A 225 -3.01 5.56 28.10
CA ASN A 225 -4.25 6.22 27.66
C ASN A 225 -4.06 7.10 26.40
N LEU A 226 -2.85 7.62 26.17
CA LEU A 226 -2.44 8.23 24.90
C LEU A 226 -1.25 7.45 24.36
N ASN A 227 -1.50 6.72 23.28
CA ASN A 227 -0.63 5.72 22.68
C ASN A 227 0.26 6.26 21.55
N ARG A 228 0.32 7.59 21.37
CA ARG A 228 1.20 8.27 20.42
C ARG A 228 1.99 9.35 21.13
N TRP A 229 3.30 9.36 20.91
CA TRP A 229 4.17 10.39 21.47
C TRP A 229 5.32 10.71 20.52
N ASN A 230 5.87 11.90 20.69
CA ASN A 230 7.04 12.37 19.97
C ASN A 230 8.04 12.94 20.96
N CYS A 231 9.32 12.85 20.62
CA CYS A 231 10.40 13.44 21.36
C CYS A 231 11.30 14.22 20.39
N LEU A 232 11.45 15.52 20.62
CA LEU A 232 12.49 16.34 20.03
C LEU A 232 13.71 16.31 20.96
N THR A 233 14.78 15.69 20.48
CA THR A 233 16.05 15.59 21.21
C THR A 233 16.81 16.92 21.17
N ALA A 234 17.77 17.09 22.10
CA ALA A 234 18.62 18.27 22.16
C ALA A 234 19.45 18.50 20.88
N ASN A 235 19.69 17.44 20.11
CA ASN A 235 20.43 17.49 18.84
C ASN A 235 19.50 17.74 17.63
N GLY A 236 18.21 18.02 17.85
CA GLY A 236 17.25 18.33 16.80
C GLY A 236 16.66 17.13 16.08
N HIS A 237 16.88 15.89 16.56
CA HIS A 237 16.23 14.71 16.01
C HIS A 237 14.82 14.54 16.57
N LEU A 238 13.88 14.19 15.70
CA LEU A 238 12.51 13.81 16.05
C LEU A 238 12.40 12.29 16.12
N VAL A 239 11.95 11.78 17.27
CA VAL A 239 11.54 10.39 17.44
C VAL A 239 10.02 10.38 17.61
N SER A 240 9.33 9.61 16.79
CA SER A 240 7.88 9.41 16.87
C SER A 240 7.60 7.96 17.20
N CYS A 241 6.79 7.71 18.22
CA CYS A 241 6.40 6.37 18.61
C CYS A 241 4.89 6.27 18.69
N ILE A 242 4.39 5.15 18.20
CA ILE A 242 2.98 4.83 18.13
C ILE A 242 2.86 3.39 18.61
N ALA A 243 1.98 3.15 19.58
CA ALA A 243 1.76 1.79 20.06
C ALA A 243 1.08 0.95 18.98
N LEU A 244 1.59 -0.27 18.78
CA LEU A 244 1.00 -1.27 17.90
C LEU A 244 0.28 -2.33 18.73
N THR A 245 -0.61 -3.07 18.09
CA THR A 245 -1.22 -4.27 18.68
C THR A 245 -0.22 -5.44 18.75
N ASN A 246 -0.55 -6.47 19.53
CA ASN A 246 0.17 -7.75 19.61
C ASN A 246 1.59 -7.68 20.17
N ASP A 247 1.80 -6.76 21.12
CA ASP A 247 3.07 -6.59 21.85
C ASP A 247 4.26 -6.21 20.95
N ARG A 248 4.07 -5.86 19.67
CA ARG A 248 5.14 -5.49 18.72
C ARG A 248 5.72 -4.10 18.96
#